data_AF-A0A1F6X3R6-F1
#
_entry.id   AF-A0A1F6X3R6-F1
#
_cell.length_a   1.000
_cell.length_b   1.000
_cell.length_c   1.000
_cell.angle_alpha   90.00
_cell.angle_beta   90.00
_cell.angle_gamma   90.00
#
_symmetry.space_group_name_H-M   'P 1'
#
loop_
_entity.id
_entity.type
_entity.pdbx_description
1 polymer ?
#
loop_
_entity_poly.entity_id
_entity_poly.type
_entity_poly.pdbx_seq_one_letter_code
_entity_poly.pdbx_strand_id
1 'polypeptide(L)' 'MTKLPKYIAKSGQQWTPTEIKSLKSMGGRVPTRVIGLKLQRPVVGVQAKAQEIGMSLKPTNRSPRSKLN' A
#
# COMPACT_ATOMS: atom_id res chain seq x y z
N MET A 1 -5.01 14.38 -22.24
CA MET A 1 -5.02 13.26 -21.27
C MET A 1 -4.06 13.60 -20.14
N THR A 2 -4.54 13.78 -18.91
CA THR A 2 -3.68 14.07 -17.75
C THR A 2 -2.80 12.87 -17.44
N LYS A 3 -1.49 13.00 -17.67
CA LYS A 3 -0.49 11.98 -17.34
C LYS A 3 -0.40 11.87 -15.82
N LEU A 4 -0.78 10.72 -15.27
CA LEU A 4 -0.62 10.47 -13.84
C LEU A 4 0.85 10.44 -13.45
N PRO A 5 1.21 10.90 -12.24
CA PRO A 5 2.54 10.70 -11.69
C PRO A 5 2.94 9.22 -11.67
N LYS A 6 4.22 8.93 -11.89
CA LYS A 6 4.75 7.55 -11.98
C LYS A 6 4.38 6.67 -10.79
N TYR A 7 4.29 7.24 -9.59
CA TYR A 7 4.00 6.52 -8.36
C TYR A 7 2.51 6.17 -8.15
N ILE A 8 1.61 6.69 -9.00
CA ILE A 8 0.19 6.30 -9.05
C ILE A 8 -0.25 5.96 -10.48
N ALA A 9 0.70 5.56 -11.33
CA ALA A 9 0.46 5.29 -12.75
C ALA A 9 -0.62 4.22 -12.97
N LYS A 10 -0.82 3.32 -12.00
CA LYS A 10 -1.83 2.28 -12.06
C LYS A 10 -3.12 2.63 -11.33
N SER A 11 -3.39 3.90 -11.02
CA SER A 11 -4.66 4.29 -10.41
C SER A 11 -5.85 3.86 -11.29
N GLY A 12 -6.89 3.29 -10.69
CA GLY A 12 -8.10 2.85 -11.40
C GLY A 12 -7.95 1.58 -12.26
N GLN A 13 -6.74 1.05 -12.45
CA GLN A 13 -6.55 -0.21 -13.16
C GLN A 13 -6.99 -1.43 -12.32
N GLN A 14 -7.28 -2.56 -12.95
CA GLN A 14 -7.54 -3.81 -12.22
C GLN A 14 -6.28 -4.31 -11.50
N TRP A 15 -6.47 -4.99 -10.37
CA TRP A 15 -5.37 -5.57 -9.59
C TRP A 15 -4.91 -6.89 -10.19
N THR A 16 -3.61 -7.03 -10.42
CA THR A 16 -3.06 -8.30 -10.91
C THR A 16 -2.84 -9.30 -9.76
N PRO A 17 -2.84 -10.61 -10.03
CA PRO A 17 -2.52 -11.63 -9.02
C PRO A 17 -1.13 -11.42 -8.39
N THR A 18 -0.17 -10.93 -9.19
CA THR A 18 1.18 -10.59 -8.73
C THR A 18 1.18 -9.42 -7.75
N GLU A 19 0.42 -8.36 -8.04
CA GLU A 19 0.27 -7.21 -7.13
C GLU A 19 -0.40 -7.62 -5.82
N ILE A 20 -1.41 -8.49 -5.88
CA ILE A 20 -2.07 -9.02 -4.69
C ILE A 20 -1.08 -9.86 -3.87
N LYS A 21 -0.26 -10.70 -4.50
CA LYS A 21 0.78 -11.48 -3.81
C LYS A 21 1.82 -10.57 -3.13
N SER A 22 2.27 -9.53 -3.82
CA SER A 22 3.19 -8.53 -3.27
C SER A 22 2.56 -7.74 -2.12
N LEU A 23 1.30 -7.34 -2.24
CA LEU A 23 0.53 -6.68 -1.18
C LEU A 23 0.45 -7.58 0.05
N LYS A 24 0.10 -8.86 -0.13
CA LYS A 24 0.01 -9.84 0.96
C LYS A 24 1.35 -10.05 1.67
N SER A 25 2.45 -10.06 0.92
CA SER A 25 3.79 -10.17 1.50
C SER A 25 4.14 -8.92 2.33
N MET A 26 3.80 -7.72 1.88
CA MET A 26 4.20 -6.50 2.59
C MET A 26 3.23 -6.07 3.71
N GLY A 27 1.97 -6.53 3.66
CA GLY A 27 0.93 -6.20 4.64
C GLY A 27 1.36 -6.44 6.08
N GLY A 28 1.01 -5.50 6.98
CA GLY A 28 1.38 -5.55 8.40
C GLY A 28 2.86 -5.25 8.72
N ARG A 29 3.78 -5.39 7.76
CA ARG A 29 5.23 -5.20 7.96
C ARG A 29 5.75 -3.87 7.42
N VAL A 30 5.17 -3.39 6.32
CA VAL A 30 5.63 -2.21 5.58
C VAL A 30 4.57 -1.09 5.68
N PRO A 31 4.98 0.18 5.87
CA PRO A 31 4.05 1.30 5.84
C PRO A 31 3.24 1.34 4.54
N THR A 32 1.93 1.58 4.63
CA THR A 32 1.01 1.59 3.48
C THR A 32 1.47 2.51 2.36
N ARG A 33 2.09 3.64 2.70
CA ARG A 33 2.65 4.59 1.72
C ARG A 33 3.76 3.96 0.88
N VAL A 34 4.68 3.22 1.50
CA VAL A 34 5.79 2.54 0.81
C VAL A 34 5.27 1.42 -0.08
N ILE A 35 4.24 0.70 0.38
CA ILE A 35 3.54 -0.32 -0.44
C ILE A 35 2.97 0.32 -1.71
N GLY A 36 2.27 1.46 -1.58
CA GLY A 36 1.73 2.20 -2.73
C GLY A 36 2.80 2.63 -3.73
N LEU A 37 3.95 3.13 -3.25
CA LEU A 37 5.08 3.50 -4.12
C LEU A 37 5.61 2.29 -4.91
N LYS A 38 5.79 1.14 -4.26
CA LYS A 38 6.28 -0.10 -4.91
C LYS A 38 5.30 -0.64 -5.94
N LEU A 39 4.00 -0.55 -5.66
CA LEU A 39 2.95 -1.06 -6.55
C LEU A 39 2.50 -0.02 -7.60
N GLN A 40 2.99 1.22 -7.51
CA GLN A 40 2.53 2.36 -8.31
C GLN A 40 1.01 2.60 -8.19
N ARG A 41 0.49 2.40 -6.97
CA ARG A 41 -0.94 2.53 -6.63
C ARG A 41 -1.14 3.63 -5.58
N PRO A 42 -2.26 4.37 -5.63
CA PRO A 42 -2.59 5.34 -4.59
C PRO A 42 -2.80 4.65 -3.24
N VAL A 43 -2.45 5.35 -2.16
CA VAL A 43 -2.57 4.83 -0.77
C VAL A 43 -3.99 4.35 -0.48
N VAL A 44 -4.99 5.13 -0.89
CA VAL A 44 -6.41 4.79 -0.74
C VAL A 44 -6.76 3.50 -1.48
N GLY A 45 -6.23 3.30 -2.70
CA GLY A 45 -6.44 2.07 -3.46
C GLY A 45 -5.81 0.85 -2.80
N VAL A 46 -4.63 1.00 -2.21
CA VAL A 46 -3.97 -0.06 -1.43
C VAL A 46 -4.79 -0.42 -0.19
N GLN A 47 -5.32 0.57 0.53
CA GLN A 47 -6.18 0.35 1.70
C GLN A 47 -7.48 -0.37 1.32
N ALA A 48 -8.16 0.11 0.27
CA ALA A 48 -9.39 -0.50 -0.22
C ALA A 48 -9.15 -1.95 -0.64
N LYS A 49 -8.07 -2.23 -1.40
CA LYS A 49 -7.78 -3.60 -1.82
C LYS A 49 -7.46 -4.51 -0.66
N ALA A 50 -6.73 -4.02 0.35
CA ALA A 50 -6.43 -4.81 1.53
C ALA A 50 -7.70 -5.16 2.32
N GLN A 51 -8.63 -4.22 2.47
CA GLN A 51 -9.94 -4.50 3.08
C GLN A 51 -10.73 -5.53 2.27
N GLU A 52 -10.77 -5.40 0.94
CA GLU A 52 -11.45 -6.33 0.03
C GLU A 52 -10.92 -7.77 0.17
N ILE A 53 -9.61 -7.95 0.38
CA ILE A 53 -9.00 -9.27 0.58
C ILE A 53 -8.92 -9.71 2.05
N GLY A 54 -9.59 -9.00 2.98
CA GLY A 54 -9.64 -9.34 4.40
C GLY A 54 -8.32 -9.16 5.15
N MET A 55 -7.43 -8.28 4.66
CA MET A 55 -6.09 -8.05 5.22
C MET A 55 -6.00 -6.70 5.94
N SER A 56 -5.40 -6.71 7.13
CA SER A 56 -5.03 -5.48 7.84
C SER A 56 -3.69 -4.92 7.35
N LEU A 57 -3.67 -3.63 7.03
CA LEU A 57 -2.44 -2.87 6.72
C LEU A 57 -1.93 -2.06 7.92
N LYS A 58 -2.57 -2.20 9.10
CA LYS A 58 -2.08 -1.54 10.31
C LYS A 58 -0.64 -1.99 10.55
N PRO A 59 0.30 -1.07 10.77
CA PRO A 59 1.68 -1.45 10.97
C PRO A 59 1.84 -2.24 12.27
N THR A 60 2.55 -3.37 12.19
CA THR A 60 3.12 -4.03 13.37
C THR A 60 4.45 -3.37 13.78
N ASN A 61 5.07 -2.57 12.91
CA ASN A 61 6.32 -1.88 13.23
C ASN A 61 6.07 -0.44 13.74
N ARG A 62 6.04 -0.31 15.08
CA ARG A 62 5.92 0.95 15.80
C ARG A 62 7.17 1.82 15.53
N SER A 63 7.00 3.14 15.53
CA SER A 63 8.11 4.10 15.44
C SER A 63 9.17 3.82 16.53
N PRO A 64 10.48 3.99 16.25
CA PRO A 64 11.58 3.54 17.13
C PRO A 64 11.57 4.03 18.59
N ARG A 65 10.98 5.18 18.92
CA ARG A 65 10.62 5.60 20.29
C ARG A 65 9.85 6.93 20.22
N SER A 66 8.70 6.95 20.89
CA SER A 66 8.05 8.15 21.39
C SER A 66 8.55 8.40 22.82
N LYS A 67 9.55 9.28 22.99
CA LYS A 67 9.91 9.94 24.26
C LYS A 67 10.65 11.24 23.90
N LEU A 68 9.93 12.34 23.72
CA LEU A 68 10.46 13.67 23.99
C LEU A 68 9.58 14.18 25.13
N ASN A 69 10.01 13.87 26.35
CA ASN A 69 9.47 14.36 27.60
C ASN A 69 10.66 14.90 28.39
#